data_AF-A0A1Y4GT54-F1
#
_entry.id   AF-A0A1Y4GT54-F1
#
_cell.length_a   1.000
_cell.length_b   1.000
_cell.length_c   1.000
_cell.angle_alpha   90.00
_cell.angle_beta   90.00
_cell.angle_gamma   90.00
#
_symmetry.space_group_name_H-M   'P 1'
#
loop_
_entity.id
_entity.type
_entity.pdbx_description
1 polymer ?
#
loop_
_entity_poly.entity_id
_entity_poly.type
_entity_poly.pdbx_seq_one_letter_code
_entity_poly.pdbx_strand_id
1 'polypeptide(L)'
;MNAFQNPLVRIIASIAVGLLLIFYPNAALPTILFIIGILVGIPSLYTILSYLLSGNHKKDLPFPVMSAILLLFGCSLILVPSWYIGVTIYVLGGALILIGVYQLLYLLTLKKTIKRKAGWLSYLLPVIVLLIGIEILVNPFSATERIIVATFGAATLLYGITDLMYYIRLR
;
A
#
# COMPACT_ATOMS: atom_id res chain seq x y z
N MET A 1 16.83 8.63 -24.32
CA MET A 1 15.73 7.75 -23.86
C MET A 1 15.99 7.43 -22.40
N ASN A 2 15.07 7.80 -21.51
CA ASN A 2 15.25 7.57 -20.07
C ASN A 2 15.27 6.05 -19.81
N ALA A 3 16.20 5.55 -18.99
CA ALA A 3 16.31 4.11 -18.71
C ALA A 3 14.99 3.50 -18.19
N PHE A 4 14.16 4.30 -17.51
CA PHE A 4 12.82 3.94 -17.04
C PHE A 4 11.76 3.76 -18.13
N GLN A 5 11.98 4.28 -19.34
CA GLN A 5 11.08 4.09 -20.48
C GLN A 5 11.36 2.76 -21.21
N ASN A 6 12.44 2.06 -20.87
CA ASN A 6 12.73 0.76 -21.46
C ASN A 6 11.86 -0.32 -20.78
N PRO A 7 10.95 -0.99 -21.51
CA PRO A 7 10.05 -2.00 -20.94
C PRO A 7 10.82 -3.13 -20.25
N LEU A 8 12.02 -3.49 -20.74
CA LEU A 8 12.87 -4.49 -20.11
C LEU A 8 13.31 -4.11 -18.69
N VAL A 9 13.67 -2.85 -18.46
CA VAL A 9 14.09 -2.36 -17.14
C VAL A 9 12.91 -2.43 -16.16
N ARG A 10 11.70 -2.08 -16.62
CA ARG A 10 10.48 -2.17 -15.80
C ARG A 10 10.11 -3.61 -15.45
N ILE A 11 10.23 -4.54 -16.39
CA ILE A 11 9.99 -5.97 -16.19
C ILE A 11 10.96 -6.54 -15.14
N ILE A 12 12.27 -6.30 -15.33
CA ILE A 12 13.30 -6.78 -14.40
C ILE A 12 13.10 -6.19 -13.01
N ALA A 13 12.79 -4.89 -12.92
CA ALA A 13 12.50 -4.23 -11.66
C ALA A 13 11.27 -4.81 -10.96
N SER A 14 10.17 -5.05 -11.68
CA SER A 14 8.96 -5.67 -11.15
C SER A 14 9.23 -7.08 -10.60
N ILE A 15 9.99 -7.91 -11.32
CA ILE A 15 10.36 -9.25 -10.86
C ILE A 15 11.28 -9.17 -9.64
N ALA A 16 12.29 -8.30 -9.65
CA ALA A 16 13.21 -8.14 -8.52
C ALA A 16 12.48 -7.66 -7.26
N VAL A 17 11.60 -6.66 -7.38
CA VAL A 17 10.79 -6.14 -6.28
C VAL A 17 9.85 -7.22 -5.74
N GLY A 18 9.16 -7.95 -6.63
CA GLY A 18 8.24 -9.00 -6.22
C GLY A 18 8.93 -10.13 -5.44
N LEU A 19 10.14 -10.56 -5.85
CA LEU A 19 10.94 -11.54 -5.12
C LEU A 19 11.39 -10.99 -3.77
N LEU A 20 11.86 -9.73 -3.73
CA LEU A 20 12.32 -9.08 -2.50
C LEU A 20 11.20 -9.02 -1.46
N LEU A 21 9.98 -8.65 -1.86
CA LEU A 21 8.82 -8.61 -0.98
C LEU A 21 8.45 -9.98 -0.39
N ILE A 22 8.60 -11.06 -1.16
CA ILE A 22 8.31 -12.43 -0.68
C ILE A 22 9.36 -12.91 0.32
N PHE A 23 10.65 -12.65 0.04
CA PHE A 23 11.74 -13.14 0.88
C PHE A 23 11.98 -12.28 2.13
N TYR A 24 11.71 -10.96 2.06
CA TYR A 24 11.94 -10.02 3.16
C TYR A 24 10.68 -9.20 3.50
N PRO A 25 9.58 -9.87 3.92
CA PRO A 25 8.31 -9.20 4.14
C PRO A 25 8.36 -8.20 5.31
N ASN A 26 9.09 -8.54 6.37
CA ASN A 26 9.22 -7.69 7.57
C ASN A 26 10.01 -6.40 7.33
N ALA A 27 10.83 -6.36 6.27
CA ALA A 27 11.59 -5.16 5.90
C ALA A 27 10.85 -4.31 4.88
N ALA A 28 9.82 -4.85 4.21
CA ALA A 28 9.16 -4.20 3.10
C ALA A 28 8.42 -2.93 3.51
N LEU A 29 7.50 -3.03 4.48
CA LEU A 29 6.69 -1.88 4.90
C LEU A 29 7.56 -0.76 5.50
N PRO A 30 8.52 -1.03 6.41
CA PRO A 30 9.43 0.01 6.89
C PRO A 30 10.24 0.65 5.75
N THR A 31 10.71 -0.14 4.78
CA THR A 31 11.47 0.39 3.63
C THR A 31 10.61 1.27 2.72
N ILE A 32 9.36 0.89 2.47
CA ILE A 32 8.41 1.71 1.70
C ILE A 32 8.16 3.04 2.41
N LEU A 33 7.90 3.02 3.71
CA LEU A 33 7.70 4.24 4.49
C LEU A 33 8.95 5.11 4.53
N PHE A 34 10.14 4.51 4.59
CA PHE A 34 11.41 5.22 4.50
C PHE A 34 11.56 5.95 3.15
N ILE A 35 11.30 5.26 2.03
CA ILE A 35 11.37 5.86 0.69
C ILE A 35 10.37 7.01 0.56
N ILE A 36 9.13 6.81 1.00
CA ILE A 36 8.09 7.85 0.98
C ILE A 36 8.49 9.03 1.87
N GLY A 37 9.01 8.75 3.07
CA GLY A 37 9.48 9.76 4.00
C GLY A 37 10.59 10.64 3.43
N ILE A 38 11.54 10.05 2.71
CA ILE A 38 12.58 10.80 1.98
C ILE A 38 11.96 11.62 0.84
N LEU A 39 11.10 10.99 0.04
CA LEU A 39 10.50 11.60 -1.14
C LEU A 39 9.65 12.83 -0.78
N VAL A 40 8.99 12.81 0.38
CA VAL A 40 8.22 13.95 0.91
C VAL A 40 9.11 14.91 1.70
N GLY A 41 10.06 14.38 2.48
CA GLY A 41 10.91 15.16 3.39
C GLY A 41 11.89 16.08 2.68
N ILE A 42 12.62 15.60 1.66
CA ILE A 42 13.61 16.40 0.92
C ILE A 42 13.01 17.66 0.27
N PRO A 43 11.94 17.58 -0.55
CA PRO A 43 11.37 18.77 -1.17
C PRO A 43 10.75 19.72 -0.12
N SER A 44 10.19 19.18 0.96
CA SER A 44 9.66 19.97 2.07
C SER A 44 10.77 20.74 2.80
N LEU A 45 11.91 20.09 3.03
CA LEU A 45 13.09 20.73 3.62
C LEU A 45 13.64 21.82 2.70
N TYR A 46 13.73 21.55 1.40
CA TYR A 46 14.19 22.52 0.40
C TYR A 46 13.31 23.78 0.36
N THR A 47 11.99 23.64 0.41
CA THR A 47 11.07 24.79 0.41
C THR A 47 11.17 25.63 1.68
N ILE A 48 11.38 25.02 2.84
CA ILE A 48 11.60 25.74 4.11
C ILE A 48 12.97 26.45 4.10
N LEU A 49 14.03 25.75 3.72
CA LEU A 49 15.38 26.31 3.64
C LEU A 49 15.44 27.48 2.65
N SER A 50 14.85 27.32 1.47
CA SER A 50 14.79 28.40 0.48
C SER A 50 13.98 29.60 0.96
N TYR A 51 12.90 29.40 1.74
CA TYR A 51 12.17 30.50 2.38
C TYR A 51 13.05 31.23 3.41
N LEU A 52 13.71 30.50 4.31
CA LEU A 52 14.58 31.07 5.35
C LEU A 52 15.80 31.82 4.76
N LEU A 53 16.40 31.29 3.69
CA LEU A 53 17.55 31.89 3.01
C LEU A 53 17.18 33.04 2.08
N SER A 54 15.90 33.20 1.69
CA SER A 54 15.45 34.29 0.80
C SER A 54 15.44 35.67 1.48
N GLY A 55 15.69 35.76 2.80
CA GLY A 55 15.85 37.03 3.53
C GLY A 55 14.68 38.00 3.34
N ASN A 56 14.99 39.30 3.18
CA ASN A 56 13.99 40.36 3.01
C ASN A 56 13.22 40.30 1.68
N HIS A 57 13.66 39.52 0.68
CA HIS A 57 12.99 39.46 -0.64
C HIS A 57 11.67 38.69 -0.64
N LYS A 58 11.37 37.97 0.45
CA LYS A 58 10.12 37.23 0.65
C LYS A 58 9.42 37.57 1.98
N LYS A 59 9.72 38.72 2.59
CA LYS A 59 9.13 39.11 3.88
C LYS A 59 7.60 39.23 3.87
N ASP A 60 7.03 39.56 2.71
CA ASP A 60 5.58 39.65 2.52
C ASP A 60 4.92 38.30 2.17
N LEU A 61 5.73 37.26 1.91
CA LEU A 61 5.21 35.91 1.66
C LEU A 61 5.02 35.17 2.99
N PRO A 62 3.86 34.53 3.19
CA PRO A 62 3.61 33.76 4.41
C PRO A 62 4.58 32.59 4.52
N PHE A 63 4.92 32.22 5.76
CA PHE A 63 5.75 31.05 6.05
C PHE A 63 5.12 29.79 5.42
N PRO A 64 5.91 28.88 4.80
CA PRO A 64 5.40 27.68 4.15
C PRO A 64 4.99 26.62 5.19
N VAL A 65 3.88 26.86 5.91
CA VAL A 65 3.35 25.98 6.95
C VAL A 65 3.09 24.57 6.40
N MET A 66 2.58 24.46 5.18
CA MET A 66 2.33 23.17 4.53
C MET A 66 3.62 22.35 4.40
N SER A 67 4.73 22.97 3.99
CA SER A 67 6.03 22.31 3.91
C SER A 67 6.54 21.90 5.29
N ALA A 68 6.30 22.68 6.34
CA ALA A 68 6.67 22.29 7.70
C ALA A 68 5.90 21.04 8.17
N ILE A 69 4.59 20.99 7.90
CA ILE A 69 3.75 19.82 8.21
C ILE A 69 4.23 18.60 7.41
N LEU A 70 4.49 18.76 6.11
CA LEU A 70 4.98 17.67 5.27
C LEU A 70 6.37 17.20 5.66
N LEU A 71 7.26 18.08 6.11
CA LEU A 71 8.56 17.72 6.64
C LEU A 71 8.41 16.89 7.92
N LEU A 72 7.58 17.34 8.86
CA LEU A 72 7.31 16.61 10.10
C LEU A 72 6.70 15.24 9.81
N PHE A 73 5.77 15.17 8.86
CA PHE A 73 5.17 13.92 8.39
C PHE A 73 6.21 13.00 7.74
N GLY A 74 7.08 13.52 6.88
CA GLY A 74 8.18 12.75 6.29
C GLY A 74 9.14 12.20 7.34
N CYS A 75 9.48 13.01 8.35
CA CYS A 75 10.32 12.60 9.47
C CYS A 75 9.63 11.53 10.34
N SER A 76 8.34 11.66 10.65
CA SER A 76 7.64 10.67 11.47
C SER A 76 7.51 9.33 10.76
N LEU A 77 7.35 9.31 9.43
CA LEU A 77 7.38 8.07 8.64
C LEU A 77 8.72 7.32 8.75
N ILE A 78 9.83 8.05 8.86
CA ILE A 78 11.18 7.48 8.98
C ILE A 78 11.47 7.05 10.42
N LEU A 79 11.13 7.89 11.40
CA LEU A 79 11.52 7.69 12.79
C LEU A 79 10.63 6.65 13.51
N VAL A 80 9.32 6.62 13.19
CA VAL A 80 8.35 5.75 13.87
C VAL A 80 7.46 5.02 12.84
N PRO A 81 8.04 4.20 11.95
CA PRO A 81 7.27 3.51 10.90
C PRO A 81 6.24 2.53 11.47
N SER A 82 6.52 1.94 12.64
CA SER A 82 5.66 0.95 13.29
C SER A 82 4.26 1.47 13.59
N TRP A 83 4.13 2.76 13.96
CA TRP A 83 2.83 3.37 14.21
C TRP A 83 1.98 3.41 12.93
N TYR A 84 2.56 3.84 11.82
CA TYR A 84 1.89 3.89 10.52
C TYR A 84 1.50 2.51 10.02
N ILE A 85 2.42 1.54 10.11
CA ILE A 85 2.15 0.14 9.77
C ILE A 85 0.97 -0.40 10.57
N GLY A 86 0.99 -0.19 11.90
CA GLY A 86 -0.10 -0.59 12.77
C GLY A 86 -1.44 0.03 12.37
N VAL A 87 -1.48 1.34 12.20
CA VAL A 87 -2.70 2.05 11.77
C VAL A 87 -3.21 1.51 10.44
N THR A 88 -2.35 1.32 9.44
CA THR A 88 -2.74 0.77 8.14
C THR A 88 -3.31 -0.64 8.28
N ILE A 89 -2.68 -1.52 9.06
CA ILE A 89 -3.17 -2.90 9.26
C ILE A 89 -4.53 -2.91 9.95
N TYR A 90 -4.72 -2.08 10.98
CA TYR A 90 -6.03 -1.97 11.65
C TYR A 90 -7.11 -1.42 10.73
N VAL A 91 -6.80 -0.39 9.93
CA VAL A 91 -7.74 0.16 8.93
C VAL A 91 -8.10 -0.90 7.89
N LEU A 92 -7.14 -1.69 7.41
CA LEU A 92 -7.39 -2.79 6.48
C LEU A 92 -8.26 -3.89 7.10
N GLY A 93 -7.96 -4.32 8.33
CA GLY A 93 -8.76 -5.32 9.05
C GLY A 93 -10.20 -4.86 9.26
N GLY A 94 -10.39 -3.61 9.70
CA GLY A 94 -11.71 -3.00 9.88
C GLY A 94 -12.47 -2.89 8.54
N ALA A 95 -11.80 -2.47 7.47
CA ALA A 95 -12.39 -2.41 6.15
C ALA A 95 -12.85 -3.79 5.64
N LEU A 96 -12.05 -4.84 5.85
CA LEU A 96 -12.42 -6.21 5.48
C LEU A 96 -13.65 -6.70 6.24
N ILE A 97 -13.77 -6.39 7.53
CA ILE A 97 -14.98 -6.72 8.31
C ILE A 97 -16.19 -6.00 7.72
N LEU A 98 -16.09 -4.69 7.44
CA LEU A 98 -17.19 -3.93 6.84
C LEU A 98 -17.59 -4.50 5.47
N ILE A 99 -16.62 -4.86 4.64
CA ILE A 99 -16.85 -5.49 3.33
C ILE A 99 -17.55 -6.84 3.50
N GLY A 100 -17.07 -7.70 4.40
CA GLY A 100 -17.67 -9.01 4.63
C GLY A 100 -19.09 -8.93 5.19
N VAL A 101 -19.36 -8.01 6.12
CA VAL A 101 -20.73 -7.72 6.60
C VAL A 101 -21.61 -7.23 5.46
N TYR A 102 -21.13 -6.25 4.68
CA TYR A 102 -21.87 -5.72 3.53
C TYR A 102 -22.20 -6.82 2.51
N GLN A 103 -21.23 -7.70 2.19
CA GLN A 103 -21.45 -8.83 1.28
C GLN A 103 -22.51 -9.79 1.81
N LEU A 104 -22.52 -10.09 3.12
CA LEU A 104 -23.58 -10.90 3.73
C LEU A 104 -24.95 -10.23 3.64
N LEU A 105 -25.05 -8.95 4.00
CA LEU A 105 -26.30 -8.18 3.94
C LEU A 105 -26.85 -8.10 2.50
N TYR A 106 -25.95 -7.92 1.53
CA TYR A 106 -26.31 -7.92 0.12
C TYR A 106 -26.94 -9.26 -0.29
N LEU A 107 -26.32 -10.39 0.07
CA LEU A 107 -26.87 -11.73 -0.22
C LEU A 107 -28.20 -12.00 0.47
N LEU A 108 -28.41 -11.45 1.67
CA LEU A 108 -29.68 -11.58 2.39
C LEU A 108 -30.82 -10.82 1.71
N THR A 109 -30.51 -9.71 1.04
CA THR A 109 -31.47 -8.83 0.35
C THR A 109 -31.84 -9.35 -1.05
N LEU A 110 -31.10 -10.32 -1.60
CA LEU A 110 -31.40 -10.91 -2.90
C LEU A 110 -32.77 -11.62 -2.91
N LYS A 111 -33.53 -11.45 -4.02
CA LYS A 111 -34.79 -12.15 -4.25
C LYS A 111 -34.60 -13.67 -4.10
N LYS A 112 -35.57 -14.36 -3.47
CA LYS A 112 -35.55 -15.81 -3.18
C LYS A 112 -35.11 -16.67 -4.38
N THR A 113 -35.50 -16.30 -5.60
CA THR A 113 -35.15 -17.01 -6.85
C THR A 113 -33.65 -16.95 -7.17
N ILE A 114 -33.01 -15.80 -6.95
CA ILE A 114 -31.57 -15.59 -7.14
C ILE A 114 -30.80 -16.24 -5.98
N LYS A 115 -31.31 -16.10 -4.75
CA LYS A 115 -30.76 -16.73 -3.54
C LYS A 115 -30.69 -18.27 -3.65
N ARG A 116 -31.70 -18.90 -4.26
CA ARG A 116 -31.72 -20.35 -4.53
C ARG A 116 -30.70 -20.79 -5.58
N LYS A 117 -30.38 -19.91 -6.55
CA LYS A 117 -29.37 -20.16 -7.60
C LYS A 117 -27.93 -19.95 -7.10
N ALA A 118 -27.74 -18.97 -6.21
CA ALA A 118 -26.46 -18.63 -5.60
C ALA A 118 -25.90 -19.76 -4.71
N GLY A 119 -26.77 -20.60 -4.14
CA GLY A 119 -26.36 -21.75 -3.32
C GLY A 119 -25.58 -21.36 -2.05
N TRP A 120 -25.10 -22.36 -1.32
CA TRP A 120 -24.36 -22.16 -0.06
C TRP A 120 -22.95 -21.61 -0.28
N LEU A 121 -22.33 -21.90 -1.43
CA LEU A 121 -20.99 -21.39 -1.79
C LEU A 121 -20.93 -19.86 -1.81
N SER A 122 -22.04 -19.17 -2.08
CA SER A 122 -22.07 -17.71 -2.12
C SER A 122 -21.85 -17.06 -0.76
N TYR A 123 -22.15 -17.75 0.35
CA TYR A 123 -21.91 -17.26 1.71
C TYR A 123 -20.50 -17.57 2.21
N LEU A 124 -19.81 -18.51 1.57
CA LEU A 124 -18.48 -18.95 1.97
C LEU A 124 -17.46 -17.81 1.83
N LEU A 125 -17.50 -17.08 0.72
CA LEU A 125 -16.58 -15.98 0.45
C LEU A 125 -16.73 -14.81 1.46
N PRO A 126 -17.94 -14.29 1.74
CA PRO A 126 -18.13 -13.28 2.78
C PRO A 126 -17.68 -13.73 4.17
N VAL A 127 -17.91 -15.00 4.53
CA VAL A 127 -17.48 -15.56 5.81
C VAL A 127 -15.95 -15.64 5.89
N ILE A 128 -15.27 -16.08 4.82
CA ILE A 128 -13.81 -16.09 4.76
C ILE A 128 -13.25 -14.67 4.90
N VAL A 129 -13.81 -13.70 4.18
CA VAL A 129 -13.39 -12.28 4.26
C VAL A 129 -13.54 -11.75 5.69
N LEU A 130 -14.65 -12.08 6.37
CA LEU A 130 -14.87 -11.73 7.77
C LEU A 130 -13.83 -12.35 8.71
N LEU A 131 -13.56 -13.65 8.55
CA LEU A 131 -12.58 -14.36 9.38
C LEU A 131 -11.17 -13.76 9.21
N ILE A 132 -10.77 -13.45 7.97
CA ILE A 132 -9.51 -12.78 7.70
C ILE A 132 -9.48 -11.40 8.36
N GLY A 133 -10.55 -10.60 8.25
CA GLY A 133 -10.63 -9.30 8.88
C GLY A 133 -10.51 -9.36 10.41
N ILE A 134 -11.15 -10.34 11.04
CA ILE A 134 -11.06 -10.58 12.49
C ILE A 134 -9.64 -11.01 12.89
N GLU A 135 -9.04 -11.95 12.17
CA GLU A 135 -7.67 -12.42 12.42
C GLU A 135 -6.67 -11.26 12.40
N ILE A 136 -6.81 -10.36 11.42
CA ILE A 136 -5.98 -9.16 11.29
C ILE A 136 -6.12 -8.23 12.51
N LEU A 137 -7.33 -8.03 13.03
CA LEU A 137 -7.54 -7.18 14.20
C LEU A 137 -7.01 -7.82 15.50
N VAL A 138 -7.07 -9.15 15.61
CA VAL A 138 -6.64 -9.89 16.80
C VAL A 138 -5.12 -9.98 16.86
N ASN A 139 -4.43 -10.16 15.72
CA ASN A 139 -2.98 -10.33 15.69
C ASN A 139 -2.29 -9.60 14.50
N PRO A 140 -2.27 -8.26 14.52
CA PRO A 140 -1.82 -7.47 13.38
C PRO A 140 -0.31 -7.56 13.08
N PHE A 141 0.52 -7.88 14.07
CA PHE A 141 1.98 -7.67 13.98
C PHE A 141 2.83 -8.91 13.69
N SER A 142 2.27 -10.14 13.66
CA SER A 142 3.10 -11.35 13.53
C SER A 142 2.84 -12.18 12.27
N ALA A 143 1.58 -12.42 11.91
CA ALA A 143 1.23 -13.18 10.71
C ALA A 143 0.75 -12.26 9.57
N THR A 144 0.02 -11.20 9.91
CA THR A 144 -0.67 -10.35 8.94
C THR A 144 0.26 -9.56 8.03
N GLU A 145 1.28 -8.89 8.59
CA GLU A 145 2.27 -8.15 7.78
C GLU A 145 2.92 -9.07 6.76
N ARG A 146 3.32 -10.28 7.20
CA ARG A 146 3.96 -11.27 6.36
C ARG A 146 3.06 -11.73 5.21
N ILE A 147 1.79 -12.01 5.50
CA ILE A 147 0.82 -12.50 4.51
C ILE A 147 0.46 -11.39 3.51
N ILE A 148 0.20 -10.17 3.98
CA ILE A 148 -0.15 -9.03 3.10
C ILE A 148 1.01 -8.73 2.15
N VAL A 149 2.23 -8.60 2.68
CA VAL A 149 3.40 -8.27 1.89
C VAL A 149 3.76 -9.39 0.92
N ALA A 150 3.71 -10.65 1.35
CA ALA A 150 3.98 -11.79 0.46
C ALA A 150 2.94 -11.88 -0.66
N THR A 151 1.66 -11.59 -0.38
CA THR A 151 0.59 -11.55 -1.38
C THR A 151 0.83 -10.43 -2.40
N PHE A 152 1.22 -9.25 -1.94
CA PHE A 152 1.57 -8.13 -2.81
C PHE A 152 2.82 -8.44 -3.65
N GLY A 153 3.82 -9.10 -3.06
CA GLY A 153 5.01 -9.60 -3.74
C GLY A 153 4.69 -10.62 -4.82
N ALA A 154 3.81 -11.58 -4.53
CA ALA A 154 3.33 -12.58 -5.50
C ALA A 154 2.57 -11.93 -6.65
N ALA A 155 1.66 -10.99 -6.37
CA ALA A 155 0.95 -10.24 -7.41
C ALA A 155 1.93 -9.43 -8.30
N THR A 156 2.92 -8.78 -7.69
CA THR A 156 3.95 -8.01 -8.40
C THR A 156 4.84 -8.91 -9.27
N LEU A 157 5.16 -10.11 -8.81
CA LEU A 157 5.87 -11.11 -9.62
C LEU A 157 5.05 -11.58 -10.82
N LEU A 158 3.79 -11.94 -10.59
CA LEU A 158 2.90 -12.39 -11.65
C LEU A 158 2.73 -11.31 -12.71
N TYR A 159 2.63 -10.04 -12.30
CA TYR A 159 2.62 -8.90 -13.21
C TYR A 159 3.91 -8.83 -14.05
N GLY A 160 5.09 -8.90 -13.42
CA GLY A 160 6.37 -8.86 -14.13
C GLY A 160 6.56 -10.03 -15.11
N ILE A 161 6.14 -11.24 -14.73
CA ILE A 161 6.15 -12.42 -15.60
C ILE A 161 5.20 -12.23 -16.78
N THR A 162 4.01 -11.68 -16.54
CA THR A 162 3.03 -11.42 -17.59
C THR A 162 3.56 -10.39 -18.60
N ASP A 163 4.11 -9.27 -18.12
CA ASP A 163 4.75 -8.28 -18.99
C ASP A 163 5.94 -8.87 -19.77
N LEU A 164 6.73 -9.77 -19.16
CA LEU A 164 7.80 -10.50 -19.84
C LEU A 164 7.26 -11.37 -20.97
N MET A 165 6.19 -12.14 -20.72
CA MET A 165 5.55 -12.97 -21.74
C MET A 165 5.02 -12.13 -22.91
N TYR A 166 4.38 -10.99 -22.61
CA TYR A 166 3.92 -10.06 -23.64
C TYR A 166 5.09 -9.47 -24.42
N TYR A 167 6.16 -9.06 -23.75
CA TYR A 167 7.35 -8.51 -24.40
C TYR A 167 8.00 -9.51 -25.36
N ILE A 168 8.09 -10.80 -24.98
CA ILE A 168 8.63 -11.85 -25.85
C ILE A 168 7.68 -12.13 -27.03
N ARG A 169 6.36 -12.07 -26.84
CA ARG A 169 5.37 -12.36 -27.88
C ARG A 169 5.16 -11.20 -28.88
N LEU A 170 5.35 -9.96 -28.47
CA LEU A 170 5.19 -8.75 -29.29
C LEU A 170 6.48 -8.34 -30.03
N ARG A 171 7.57 -9.07 -29.84
CA ARG A 171 8.86 -8.87 -30.49
C ARG A 171 9.09 -9.95 -31.54
#